data_AF-A0A7V3EN02-F1
#
_entry.id   AF-A0A7V3EN02-F1
#
_cell.length_a   1.000
_cell.length_b   1.000
_cell.length_c   1.000
_cell.angle_alpha   90.00
_cell.angle_beta   90.00
_cell.angle_gamma   90.00
#
_symmetry.space_group_name_H-M   'P 1'
#
loop_
_entity.id
_entity.type
_entity.pdbx_description
1 polymer ?
#
loop_
_entity_poly.entity_id
_entity_poly.type
_entity_poly.pdbx_seq_one_letter_code
_entity_poly.pdbx_strand_id
1 'polypeptide(L)'
;MRGLRCALILLAFFAGPARAAEADPDPHRSGAGAIEAADGHEPDIAVHKANWVPTEYRPFRDIRWEHLDFCVLVLLLANGVRMVLRKSRMRWLFLQSLFSLFYLGFFRGGCLCPIGATADVSRALVWPEQVGRITLFLFLMPLVAALIAGRVFCGSVCPLGALQDVVHRGSRPRRVPPGLDRVLRVLPVLVLVATAWLAVRGGCLLVCRLDPFVTAFAYGEAAIRGLLSRGGIVFSEPVGVMVGDAAAWSFLCAALLLSMFVAFPFCRYVCPYGVLLGLFSLCAFRRRQMPSAECTRCTACERSCPVQAIAVDREAGTAGLDHYACIQCGRCTEACKRDRGPA
;
A
#
# COMPACT_ATOMS: atom_id res chain seq x y z
N MET A 1 -10.93 -2.13 -28.65
CA MET A 1 -10.87 -0.71 -29.11
C MET A 1 -10.89 0.34 -27.99
N ARG A 2 -11.56 0.14 -26.84
CA ARG A 2 -11.56 1.13 -25.73
C ARG A 2 -10.27 1.20 -24.90
N GLY A 3 -9.54 0.08 -24.71
CA GLY A 3 -8.27 0.06 -23.97
C GLY A 3 -7.11 0.80 -24.67
N LEU A 4 -7.11 0.83 -26.01
CA LEU A 4 -6.08 1.51 -26.81
C LEU A 4 -6.19 3.05 -26.72
N ARG A 5 -7.42 3.56 -26.59
CA ARG A 5 -7.69 5.00 -26.41
C ARG A 5 -7.19 5.52 -25.05
N CYS A 6 -7.26 4.72 -23.98
CA CYS A 6 -6.68 5.09 -22.69
C CYS A 6 -5.14 5.04 -22.70
N ALA A 7 -4.54 4.07 -23.42
CA ALA A 7 -3.08 4.00 -23.58
C ALA A 7 -2.52 5.21 -24.37
N LEU A 8 -3.26 5.70 -25.37
CA LEU A 8 -2.88 6.89 -26.15
C LEU A 8 -2.94 8.20 -25.34
N ILE A 9 -3.93 8.34 -24.44
CA ILE A 9 -4.01 9.49 -23.53
C ILE A 9 -2.86 9.48 -22.51
N LEU A 10 -2.41 8.28 -22.09
CA LEU A 10 -1.25 8.12 -21.19
C LEU A 10 0.09 8.37 -21.89
N LEU A 11 0.27 7.91 -23.14
CA LEU A 11 1.51 8.12 -23.90
C LEU A 11 1.75 9.61 -24.23
N ALA A 12 0.69 10.40 -24.42
CA ALA A 12 0.80 11.84 -24.62
C ALA A 12 1.28 12.60 -23.35
N PHE A 13 1.15 12.00 -22.16
CA PHE A 13 1.58 12.61 -20.89
C PHE A 13 3.05 12.30 -20.53
N PHE A 14 3.64 11.25 -21.11
CA PHE A 14 5.01 10.79 -20.81
C PHE A 14 6.07 11.19 -21.85
N ALA A 15 5.67 11.81 -22.98
CA ALA A 15 6.60 12.21 -24.04
C ALA A 15 7.21 13.62 -23.81
N GLY A 16 7.97 13.79 -22.73
CA GLY A 16 8.86 14.93 -22.51
C GLY A 16 10.31 14.54 -22.86
N PRO A 17 11.15 15.47 -23.37
CA PRO A 17 12.43 15.12 -23.97
C PRO A 17 13.45 14.72 -22.90
N ALA A 18 13.93 13.48 -22.95
CA ALA A 18 15.07 13.03 -22.16
C ALA A 18 16.35 13.63 -22.78
N ARG A 19 17.00 14.56 -22.09
CA ARG A 19 18.38 14.95 -22.38
C ARG A 19 19.29 14.41 -21.28
N ALA A 20 20.35 13.75 -21.72
CA ALA A 20 21.38 13.15 -20.87
C ALA A 20 22.35 14.23 -20.38
N ALA A 21 22.73 14.16 -19.10
CA ALA A 21 23.89 14.77 -18.46
C ALA A 21 23.88 14.29 -17.01
N GLU A 22 24.95 14.10 -16.26
CA GLU A 22 26.35 13.75 -16.50
C GLU A 22 26.83 13.28 -15.10
N ALA A 23 27.82 12.39 -15.02
CA ALA A 23 28.32 11.85 -13.75
C ALA A 23 29.25 12.84 -13.04
N ASP A 24 29.15 12.98 -11.71
CA ASP A 24 30.16 13.68 -10.87
C ASP A 24 30.12 13.13 -9.41
N PRO A 25 31.19 13.25 -8.58
CA PRO A 25 31.86 12.09 -8.02
C PRO A 25 31.79 12.01 -6.48
N ASP A 26 32.26 10.87 -6.01
CA ASP A 26 32.51 10.38 -4.65
C ASP A 26 32.89 11.42 -3.55
N PRO A 27 32.19 11.46 -2.39
CA PRO A 27 32.64 12.21 -1.21
C PRO A 27 33.05 11.28 -0.06
N HIS A 28 34.04 10.41 -0.26
CA HIS A 28 34.80 9.82 0.84
C HIS A 28 35.86 10.79 1.36
N ARG A 29 35.48 11.89 2.04
CA ARG A 29 36.37 12.65 2.95
C ARG A 29 35.66 13.78 3.69
N SER A 30 35.20 13.54 4.92
CA SER A 30 35.39 14.47 6.05
C SER A 30 34.84 13.89 7.36
N GLY A 31 35.74 13.60 8.29
CA GLY A 31 35.49 13.83 9.72
C GLY A 31 34.93 12.66 10.53
N ALA A 32 35.79 11.72 10.91
CA ALA A 32 35.68 11.08 12.21
C ALA A 32 35.81 12.17 13.29
N GLY A 33 34.82 12.28 14.18
CA GLY A 33 34.86 13.17 15.34
C GLY A 33 34.12 12.51 16.49
N ALA A 34 34.89 12.01 17.45
CA ALA A 34 34.40 11.50 18.72
C ALA A 34 33.60 12.57 19.46
N ILE A 35 32.47 12.19 20.07
CA ILE A 35 31.71 13.07 20.95
C ILE A 35 32.27 12.88 22.35
N GLU A 36 33.18 13.78 22.76
CA GLU A 36 33.47 14.02 24.18
C GLU A 36 32.28 14.75 24.81
N ALA A 37 31.91 14.30 26.00
CA ALA A 37 30.87 14.89 26.82
C ALA A 37 31.37 16.22 27.41
N ALA A 38 30.66 17.31 27.12
CA ALA A 38 30.75 18.55 27.88
C ALA A 38 29.38 19.23 27.92
N ASP A 39 28.97 19.56 29.15
CA ASP A 39 28.02 20.60 29.54
C ASP A 39 26.51 20.33 29.36
N GLY A 40 25.93 19.69 30.38
CA GLY A 40 24.99 20.36 31.31
C GLY A 40 23.69 21.00 30.80
N HIS A 41 23.26 20.78 29.56
CA HIS A 41 21.95 21.23 29.08
C HIS A 41 21.10 20.03 28.62
N GLU A 42 19.92 19.89 29.21
CA GLU A 42 18.91 18.91 28.82
C GLU A 42 18.72 18.95 27.30
N PRO A 43 18.86 17.83 26.57
CA PRO A 43 18.73 17.85 25.12
C PRO A 43 17.28 18.18 24.74
N ASP A 44 17.08 19.38 24.19
CA ASP A 44 15.78 19.87 23.77
C ASP A 44 15.18 18.93 22.71
N ILE A 45 14.13 18.20 23.10
CA ILE A 45 13.42 17.22 22.28
C ILE A 45 12.91 17.86 20.97
N ALA A 46 12.67 19.18 20.96
CA ALA A 46 12.28 19.92 19.77
C ALA A 46 13.40 19.97 18.71
N VAL A 47 14.66 20.13 19.15
CA VAL A 47 15.84 20.12 18.27
C VAL A 47 16.11 18.71 17.75
N HIS A 48 15.87 17.68 18.57
CA HIS A 48 15.94 16.29 18.12
C HIS A 48 14.86 15.93 17.09
N LYS A 49 13.63 16.46 17.22
CA LYS A 49 12.56 16.26 16.22
C LYS A 49 12.83 16.98 14.89
N ALA A 50 13.39 18.18 14.93
CA ALA A 50 13.67 18.98 13.73
C ALA A 50 14.75 18.34 12.84
N ASN A 51 15.74 17.67 13.45
CA ASN A 51 16.87 17.04 12.75
C ASN A 51 16.61 15.60 12.27
N TRP A 52 15.45 15.00 12.57
CA TRP A 52 15.13 13.61 12.24
C TRP A 52 14.08 13.42 11.14
N VAL A 53 13.54 14.49 10.57
CA VAL A 53 12.85 14.41 9.28
C VAL A 53 13.93 14.56 8.22
N PRO A 54 14.47 13.47 7.65
CA PRO A 54 15.50 13.60 6.65
C PRO A 54 14.93 14.40 5.47
N THR A 55 15.63 15.48 5.09
CA THR A 55 15.34 16.26 3.88
C THR A 55 15.49 15.40 2.62
N GLU A 56 16.25 14.30 2.71
CA GLU A 56 16.32 13.19 1.76
C GLU A 56 16.12 11.84 2.46
N TYR A 57 15.02 11.15 2.14
CA TYR A 57 14.77 9.80 2.61
C TYR A 57 15.78 8.81 2.01
N ARG A 58 16.83 8.45 2.76
CA ARG A 58 17.80 7.40 2.39
C ARG A 58 17.66 6.19 3.33
N PRO A 59 16.74 5.25 3.04
CA PRO A 59 16.48 4.10 3.91
C PRO A 59 17.50 2.96 3.75
N PHE A 60 18.53 3.12 2.89
CA PHE A 60 19.44 2.04 2.51
C PHE A 60 20.85 2.27 3.06
N ARG A 61 21.25 1.40 3.99
CA ARG A 61 22.64 1.26 4.45
C ARG A 61 23.49 0.42 3.48
N ASP A 62 22.88 -0.22 2.47
CA ASP A 62 23.54 -1.10 1.48
C ASP A 62 22.70 -1.24 0.18
N ILE A 63 23.24 -0.79 -0.96
CA ILE A 63 22.60 -0.78 -2.31
C ILE A 63 22.09 -2.18 -2.76
N ARG A 64 22.75 -3.27 -2.32
CA ARG A 64 22.42 -4.64 -2.73
C ARG A 64 21.04 -5.12 -2.24
N TRP A 65 20.58 -4.64 -1.09
CA TRP A 65 19.30 -5.07 -0.51
C TRP A 65 18.10 -4.41 -1.17
N GLU A 66 18.26 -3.20 -1.72
CA GLU A 66 17.19 -2.48 -2.42
C GLU A 66 16.77 -3.21 -3.70
N HIS A 67 17.73 -3.67 -4.49
CA HIS A 67 17.45 -4.47 -5.68
C HIS A 67 16.82 -5.82 -5.33
N LEU A 68 17.24 -6.46 -4.23
CA LEU A 68 16.66 -7.72 -3.79
C LEU A 68 15.17 -7.56 -3.46
N ASP A 69 14.82 -6.55 -2.65
CA ASP A 69 13.42 -6.30 -2.30
C ASP A 69 12.56 -5.97 -3.50
N PHE A 70 13.09 -5.16 -4.41
CA PHE A 70 12.40 -4.82 -5.65
C PHE A 70 12.10 -6.09 -6.46
N CYS A 71 13.10 -6.97 -6.62
CA CYS A 71 12.92 -8.26 -7.27
C CYS A 71 11.88 -9.13 -6.55
N VAL A 72 11.91 -9.18 -5.21
CA VAL A 72 10.91 -9.92 -4.41
C VAL A 72 9.51 -9.34 -4.65
N LEU A 73 9.35 -8.02 -4.62
CA LEU A 73 8.07 -7.36 -4.88
C LEU A 73 7.54 -7.68 -6.29
N VAL A 74 8.43 -7.66 -7.29
CA VAL A 74 8.10 -8.02 -8.67
C VAL A 74 7.59 -9.45 -8.78
N LEU A 75 8.30 -10.39 -8.16
CA LEU A 75 7.92 -11.80 -8.14
C LEU A 75 6.59 -12.02 -7.42
N LEU A 76 6.39 -11.40 -6.26
CA LEU A 76 5.13 -11.50 -5.49
C LEU A 76 3.95 -10.97 -6.29
N LEU A 77 4.09 -9.82 -6.96
CA LEU A 77 2.97 -9.27 -7.74
C LEU A 77 2.71 -10.08 -9.01
N ALA A 78 3.74 -10.51 -9.73
CA ALA A 78 3.60 -11.37 -10.90
C ALA A 78 2.90 -12.69 -10.53
N ASN A 79 3.27 -13.28 -9.38
CA ASN A 79 2.62 -14.47 -8.86
C ASN A 79 1.16 -14.21 -8.46
N GLY A 80 0.88 -13.07 -7.82
CA GLY A 80 -0.48 -12.63 -7.48
C GLY A 80 -1.37 -12.47 -8.72
N VAL A 81 -0.87 -11.77 -9.74
CA VAL A 81 -1.54 -11.63 -11.05
C VAL A 81 -1.82 -13.00 -11.65
N ARG A 82 -0.80 -13.87 -11.72
CA ARG A 82 -0.93 -15.24 -12.24
C ARG A 82 -2.02 -16.03 -11.51
N MET A 83 -2.06 -15.97 -10.18
CA MET A 83 -3.05 -16.67 -9.36
C MET A 83 -4.47 -16.16 -9.59
N VAL A 84 -4.65 -14.84 -9.68
CA VAL A 84 -5.95 -14.22 -9.99
C VAL A 84 -6.41 -14.62 -11.39
N LEU A 85 -5.52 -14.58 -12.39
CA LEU A 85 -5.85 -14.92 -13.77
C LEU A 85 -6.15 -16.42 -13.97
N ARG A 86 -5.44 -17.30 -13.26
CA ARG A 86 -5.67 -18.76 -13.32
C ARG A 86 -6.79 -19.25 -12.41
N LYS A 87 -7.47 -18.36 -11.68
CA LYS A 87 -8.44 -18.74 -10.62
C LYS A 87 -7.88 -19.82 -9.69
N SER A 88 -6.60 -19.71 -9.31
CA SER A 88 -5.92 -20.69 -8.45
C SER A 88 -6.58 -20.78 -7.06
N ARG A 89 -6.17 -21.72 -6.20
CA ARG A 89 -6.70 -21.80 -4.82
C ARG A 89 -6.43 -20.47 -4.10
N MET A 90 -7.48 -19.72 -3.79
CA MET A 90 -7.39 -18.34 -3.32
C MET A 90 -6.73 -18.24 -1.93
N ARG A 91 -6.71 -19.32 -1.15
CA ARG A 91 -5.84 -19.49 0.04
C ARG A 91 -4.37 -19.12 -0.20
N TRP A 92 -3.82 -19.38 -1.39
CA TRP A 92 -2.43 -19.01 -1.70
C TRP A 92 -2.22 -17.50 -1.80
N LEU A 93 -3.24 -16.73 -2.23
CA LEU A 93 -3.15 -15.26 -2.24
C LEU A 93 -3.02 -14.73 -0.80
N PHE A 94 -3.78 -15.31 0.14
CA PHE A 94 -3.69 -14.95 1.55
C PHE A 94 -2.31 -15.31 2.13
N LEU A 95 -1.81 -16.52 1.87
CA LEU A 95 -0.49 -16.94 2.35
C LEU A 95 0.63 -16.04 1.80
N GLN A 96 0.54 -15.66 0.53
CA GLN A 96 1.47 -14.72 -0.08
C GLN A 96 1.40 -13.33 0.58
N SER A 97 0.19 -12.84 0.88
CA SER A 97 0.02 -11.56 1.56
C SER A 97 0.61 -11.58 2.97
N LEU A 98 0.55 -12.72 3.67
CA LEU A 98 1.18 -12.93 4.98
C LEU A 98 2.71 -12.97 4.88
N PHE A 99 3.25 -13.63 3.85
CA PHE A 99 4.69 -13.60 3.57
C PHE A 99 5.17 -12.17 3.31
N SER A 100 4.43 -11.40 2.51
CA SER A 100 4.74 -10.00 2.23
C SER A 100 4.70 -9.12 3.50
N LEU A 101 3.70 -9.35 4.38
CA LEU A 101 3.61 -8.69 5.68
C LEU A 101 4.86 -8.94 6.53
N PHE A 102 5.31 -10.18 6.61
CA PHE A 102 6.48 -10.53 7.41
C PHE A 102 7.78 -9.99 6.80
N TYR A 103 7.97 -10.15 5.49
CA TYR A 103 9.20 -9.75 4.80
C TYR A 103 9.28 -8.24 4.57
N LEU A 104 8.33 -7.64 3.83
CA LEU A 104 8.37 -6.21 3.50
C LEU A 104 7.95 -5.31 4.67
N GLY A 105 7.05 -5.80 5.52
CA GLY A 105 6.62 -5.08 6.72
C GLY A 105 7.63 -5.22 7.86
N PHE A 106 7.63 -6.37 8.51
CA PHE A 106 8.39 -6.57 9.76
C PHE A 106 9.91 -6.68 9.57
N PHE A 107 10.40 -7.35 8.54
CA PHE A 107 11.85 -7.54 8.34
C PHE A 107 12.54 -6.33 7.68
N ARG A 108 11.81 -5.55 6.88
CA ARG A 108 12.34 -4.38 6.14
C ARG A 108 11.80 -3.03 6.61
N GLY A 109 10.97 -3.00 7.65
CA GLY A 109 10.49 -1.75 8.26
C GLY A 109 9.43 -1.00 7.46
N GLY A 110 8.87 -1.58 6.39
CA GLY A 110 7.81 -0.96 5.60
C GLY A 110 8.24 0.15 4.63
N CYS A 111 9.55 0.33 4.41
CA CYS A 111 10.10 1.41 3.58
C CYS A 111 9.74 1.33 2.08
N LEU A 112 9.30 0.17 1.57
CA LEU A 112 8.87 -0.02 0.18
C LEU A 112 7.35 0.06 0.02
N CYS A 113 6.76 1.22 0.34
CA CYS A 113 5.32 1.44 0.14
C CYS A 113 5.04 2.30 -1.11
N PRO A 114 4.24 1.81 -2.07
CA PRO A 114 3.79 2.64 -3.21
C PRO A 114 2.95 3.85 -2.80
N ILE A 115 2.47 3.88 -1.54
CA ILE A 115 1.69 4.98 -0.97
C ILE A 115 2.57 6.22 -0.77
N GLY A 116 3.74 6.08 -0.15
CA GLY A 116 4.70 7.19 -0.02
C GLY A 116 5.16 7.70 -1.38
N ALA A 117 5.43 6.76 -2.31
CA ALA A 117 5.82 7.08 -3.68
C ALA A 117 4.78 7.93 -4.44
N THR A 118 3.49 7.93 -4.03
CA THR A 118 2.48 8.80 -4.66
C THR A 118 2.81 10.28 -4.52
N ALA A 119 3.36 10.68 -3.38
CA ALA A 119 3.67 12.07 -3.11
C ALA A 119 5.01 12.48 -3.73
N ASP A 120 6.01 11.59 -3.74
CA ASP A 120 7.26 11.81 -4.48
C ASP A 120 7.02 11.95 -5.98
N VAL A 121 6.19 11.07 -6.56
CA VAL A 121 5.80 11.16 -7.97
C VAL A 121 4.98 12.44 -8.24
N SER A 122 4.13 12.86 -7.30
CA SER A 122 3.40 14.14 -7.43
C SER A 122 4.35 15.35 -7.45
N ARG A 123 5.42 15.31 -6.66
CA ARG A 123 6.47 16.34 -6.67
C ARG A 123 7.31 16.30 -7.96
N ALA A 124 7.55 15.10 -8.51
CA ALA A 124 8.24 14.89 -9.78
C ALA A 124 7.60 15.65 -10.96
N LEU A 125 6.27 15.86 -10.91
CA LEU A 125 5.54 16.58 -11.95
C LEU A 125 5.99 18.05 -12.08
N VAL A 126 6.53 18.63 -11.00
CA VAL A 126 7.04 20.00 -10.97
C VAL A 126 8.57 20.02 -11.04
N TRP A 127 9.23 19.09 -10.32
CA TRP A 127 10.69 18.99 -10.27
C TRP A 127 11.13 17.55 -10.59
N PRO A 128 11.29 17.21 -11.89
CA PRO A 128 11.58 15.84 -12.32
C PRO A 128 12.96 15.33 -11.85
N GLU A 129 13.92 16.25 -11.64
CA GLU A 129 15.28 15.96 -11.17
C GLU A 129 15.33 15.27 -9.79
N GLN A 130 14.28 15.40 -8.97
CA GLN A 130 14.28 14.94 -7.58
C GLN A 130 13.80 13.50 -7.40
N VAL A 131 13.31 12.82 -8.45
CA VAL A 131 12.72 11.48 -8.30
C VAL A 131 13.65 10.39 -8.80
N GLY A 132 14.04 9.53 -7.86
CA GLY A 132 14.81 8.32 -8.13
C GLY A 132 14.03 7.35 -9.04
N ARG A 133 14.75 6.68 -9.94
CA ARG A 133 14.18 5.70 -10.88
C ARG A 133 13.43 4.59 -10.15
N ILE A 134 13.96 4.12 -9.02
CA ILE A 134 13.39 3.03 -8.23
C ILE A 134 12.02 3.43 -7.65
N THR A 135 11.88 4.64 -7.13
CA THR A 135 10.60 5.18 -6.62
C THR A 135 9.54 5.22 -7.71
N LEU A 136 9.92 5.63 -8.93
CA LEU A 136 9.01 5.62 -10.08
C LEU A 136 8.56 4.20 -10.43
N PHE A 137 9.48 3.23 -10.45
CA PHE A 137 9.13 1.83 -10.69
C PHE A 137 8.23 1.26 -9.58
N LEU A 138 8.51 1.57 -8.31
CA LEU A 138 7.71 1.14 -7.16
C LEU A 138 6.26 1.66 -7.26
N PHE A 139 6.09 2.90 -7.74
CA PHE A 139 4.77 3.49 -7.97
C PHE A 139 4.05 2.90 -9.19
N LEU A 140 4.77 2.72 -10.31
CA LEU A 140 4.16 2.32 -11.59
C LEU A 140 3.82 0.83 -11.64
N MET A 141 4.65 -0.01 -11.03
CA MET A 141 4.54 -1.45 -11.17
C MET A 141 3.20 -2.02 -10.64
N PRO A 142 2.67 -1.60 -9.47
CA PRO A 142 1.33 -2.02 -9.05
C PRO A 142 0.19 -1.40 -9.86
N LEU A 143 0.37 -0.23 -10.47
CA LEU A 143 -0.59 0.34 -11.43
C LEU A 143 -0.69 -0.50 -12.70
N VAL A 144 0.46 -0.96 -13.22
CA VAL A 144 0.49 -1.88 -14.38
C VAL A 144 -0.21 -3.18 -14.04
N ALA A 145 0.05 -3.77 -12.87
CA ALA A 145 -0.68 -4.96 -12.43
C ALA A 145 -2.19 -4.69 -12.28
N ALA A 146 -2.57 -3.50 -11.82
CA ALA A 146 -3.97 -3.07 -11.74
C ALA A 146 -4.64 -3.02 -13.12
N LEU A 147 -3.92 -2.58 -14.14
CA LEU A 147 -4.39 -2.56 -15.53
C LEU A 147 -4.47 -3.98 -16.13
N ILE A 148 -3.75 -4.97 -15.60
CA ILE A 148 -3.81 -6.34 -16.12
C ILE A 148 -4.98 -7.11 -15.47
N ALA A 149 -5.04 -7.13 -14.14
CA ALA A 149 -5.93 -8.03 -13.37
C ALA A 149 -6.83 -7.31 -12.35
N GLY A 150 -6.89 -5.97 -12.37
CA GLY A 150 -7.54 -5.17 -11.32
C GLY A 150 -6.69 -5.05 -10.06
N ARG A 151 -7.24 -4.56 -8.94
CA ARG A 151 -6.48 -4.18 -7.73
C ARG A 151 -5.90 -5.34 -6.91
N VAL A 152 -5.04 -6.14 -7.55
CA VAL A 152 -4.39 -7.32 -6.99
C VAL A 152 -3.40 -6.97 -5.89
N PHE A 153 -2.72 -5.83 -5.99
CA PHE A 153 -1.75 -5.38 -4.99
C PHE A 153 -2.34 -5.33 -3.57
N CYS A 154 -3.51 -4.71 -3.40
CA CYS A 154 -4.17 -4.57 -2.10
C CYS A 154 -4.56 -5.91 -1.47
N GLY A 155 -4.84 -6.93 -2.29
CA GLY A 155 -5.31 -8.25 -1.84
C GLY A 155 -4.21 -9.31 -1.69
N SER A 156 -3.06 -9.15 -2.36
CA SER A 156 -2.04 -10.22 -2.43
C SER A 156 -0.62 -9.82 -2.05
N VAL A 157 -0.30 -8.52 -1.99
CA VAL A 157 1.08 -8.04 -1.74
C VAL A 157 1.13 -6.96 -0.66
N CYS A 158 0.14 -6.08 -0.56
CA CYS A 158 0.17 -4.96 0.38
C CYS A 158 0.24 -5.45 1.85
N PRO A 159 1.28 -5.08 2.61
CA PRO A 159 1.46 -5.56 3.99
C PRO A 159 0.37 -5.02 4.94
N LEU A 160 0.00 -3.73 4.87
CA LEU A 160 -1.12 -3.21 5.68
C LEU A 160 -2.46 -3.81 5.26
N GLY A 161 -2.62 -4.15 3.98
CA GLY A 161 -3.79 -4.90 3.52
C GLY A 161 -3.87 -6.25 4.21
N ALA A 162 -2.77 -7.00 4.22
CA ALA A 162 -2.67 -8.28 4.93
C ALA A 162 -2.92 -8.13 6.43
N LEU A 163 -2.36 -7.10 7.07
CA LEU A 163 -2.56 -6.82 8.50
C LEU A 163 -4.04 -6.58 8.83
N GLN A 164 -4.72 -5.72 8.06
CA GLN A 164 -6.15 -5.48 8.20
C GLN A 164 -6.98 -6.75 7.91
N ASP A 165 -6.57 -7.58 6.93
CA ASP A 165 -7.26 -8.83 6.61
C ASP A 165 -7.17 -9.84 7.75
N VAL A 166 -6.00 -9.95 8.40
CA VAL A 166 -5.77 -10.85 9.55
C VAL A 166 -6.62 -10.41 10.74
N VAL A 167 -6.58 -9.12 11.10
CA VAL A 167 -7.39 -8.56 12.20
C VAL A 167 -8.89 -8.76 11.94
N HIS A 168 -9.32 -8.54 10.70
CA HIS A 168 -10.71 -8.67 10.31
C HIS A 168 -11.22 -10.13 10.36
N ARG A 169 -10.37 -11.12 10.02
CA ARG A 169 -10.74 -12.55 10.08
C ARG A 169 -11.03 -13.04 11.51
N GLY A 170 -10.43 -12.42 12.52
CA GLY A 170 -10.65 -12.77 13.94
C GLY A 170 -11.91 -12.18 14.56
N SER A 171 -12.66 -11.32 13.84
CA SER A 171 -13.74 -10.50 14.40
C SER A 171 -15.08 -10.71 13.70
N ARG A 172 -16.18 -10.19 14.28
CA ARG A 172 -17.53 -10.24 13.67
C ARG A 172 -17.70 -9.09 12.66
N PRO A 173 -17.77 -9.37 11.35
CA PRO A 173 -17.80 -8.32 10.34
C PRO A 173 -19.11 -7.54 10.37
N ARG A 174 -19.02 -6.21 10.38
CA ARG A 174 -20.15 -5.31 10.17
C ARG A 174 -20.13 -4.76 8.76
N ARG A 175 -21.31 -4.76 8.13
CA ARG A 175 -21.52 -4.12 6.83
C ARG A 175 -21.71 -2.62 7.02
N VAL A 176 -21.00 -1.83 6.23
CA VAL A 176 -21.21 -0.39 6.17
C VAL A 176 -22.47 -0.12 5.34
N PRO A 177 -23.40 0.75 5.80
CA PRO A 177 -24.58 1.11 5.03
C PRO A 177 -24.19 1.90 3.77
N PRO A 178 -24.97 1.79 2.67
CA PRO A 178 -24.57 2.31 1.36
C PRO A 178 -24.43 3.84 1.32
N GLY A 179 -25.24 4.58 2.09
CA GLY A 179 -25.12 6.04 2.19
C GLY A 179 -23.80 6.48 2.82
N LEU A 180 -23.42 5.84 3.94
CA LEU A 180 -22.17 6.12 4.64
C LEU A 180 -20.95 5.74 3.78
N ASP A 181 -20.98 4.55 3.16
CA ASP A 181 -19.91 4.12 2.24
C ASP A 181 -19.69 5.13 1.09
N ARG A 182 -20.76 5.67 0.51
CA ARG A 182 -20.65 6.67 -0.57
C ARG A 182 -19.94 7.94 -0.11
N VAL A 183 -20.24 8.42 1.09
CA VAL A 183 -19.61 9.63 1.66
C VAL A 183 -18.14 9.36 1.99
N LEU A 184 -17.82 8.25 2.67
CA LEU A 184 -16.42 7.96 3.03
C LEU A 184 -15.55 7.67 1.81
N ARG A 185 -16.10 7.22 0.68
CA ARG A 185 -15.34 7.04 -0.57
C ARG A 185 -14.87 8.36 -1.20
N VAL A 186 -15.39 9.52 -0.76
CA VAL A 186 -14.89 10.83 -1.19
C VAL A 186 -13.58 11.18 -0.48
N LEU A 187 -13.41 10.75 0.76
CA LEU A 187 -12.23 11.05 1.58
C LEU A 187 -10.88 10.67 0.94
N PRO A 188 -10.65 9.47 0.38
CA PRO A 188 -9.35 9.14 -0.19
C PRO A 188 -9.04 9.94 -1.46
N VAL A 189 -10.06 10.43 -2.18
CA VAL A 189 -9.89 11.35 -3.30
C VAL A 189 -9.47 12.74 -2.81
N LEU A 190 -10.10 13.22 -1.73
CA LEU A 190 -9.69 14.47 -1.09
C LEU A 190 -8.25 14.39 -0.57
N VAL A 191 -7.86 13.27 0.05
CA VAL A 191 -6.47 13.03 0.48
C VAL A 191 -5.53 13.07 -0.72
N LEU A 192 -5.84 12.36 -1.81
CA LEU A 192 -5.02 12.36 -3.03
C LEU A 192 -4.84 13.79 -3.58
N VAL A 193 -5.93 14.54 -3.75
CA VAL A 193 -5.88 15.92 -4.26
C VAL A 193 -5.11 16.85 -3.32
N ALA A 194 -5.37 16.76 -2.01
CA ALA A 194 -4.65 17.55 -1.02
C ALA A 194 -3.15 17.26 -1.04
N THR A 195 -2.76 15.99 -1.21
CA THR A 195 -1.35 15.58 -1.22
C THR A 195 -0.62 16.03 -2.47
N ALA A 196 -1.24 15.89 -3.64
CA ALA A 196 -0.70 16.45 -4.88
C ALA A 196 -0.54 17.98 -4.76
N TRP A 197 -1.53 18.67 -4.21
CA TRP A 197 -1.50 20.13 -4.05
C TRP A 197 -0.45 20.61 -3.05
N LEU A 198 -0.30 19.94 -1.89
CA LEU A 198 0.73 20.26 -0.90
C LEU A 198 2.15 19.97 -1.42
N ALA A 199 2.31 18.86 -2.16
CA ALA A 199 3.58 18.48 -2.77
C ALA A 199 4.07 19.55 -3.77
N VAL A 200 3.16 20.09 -4.58
CA VAL A 200 3.44 21.18 -5.54
C VAL A 200 3.85 22.47 -4.82
N ARG A 201 3.29 22.75 -3.63
CA ARG A 201 3.63 23.95 -2.83
C ARG A 201 4.90 23.81 -1.99
N GLY A 202 5.64 22.70 -2.10
CA GLY A 202 6.84 22.45 -1.31
C GLY A 202 6.57 22.20 0.18
N GLY A 203 5.32 21.90 0.56
CA GLY A 203 4.97 21.60 1.95
C GLY A 203 5.39 20.20 2.38
N CYS A 204 5.37 19.94 3.70
CA CYS A 204 5.59 18.62 4.26
C CYS A 204 4.56 17.60 3.73
N LEU A 205 5.02 16.39 3.43
CA LEU A 205 4.20 15.29 2.93
C LEU A 205 3.17 14.84 3.99
N LEU A 206 1.95 15.37 3.88
CA LEU A 206 0.83 15.01 4.76
C LEU A 206 0.60 13.49 4.81
N VAL A 207 0.82 12.80 3.68
CA VAL A 207 0.72 11.34 3.57
C VAL A 207 1.76 10.61 4.42
N CYS A 208 3.02 11.06 4.45
CA CYS A 208 4.03 10.40 5.28
C CYS A 208 3.72 10.52 6.78
N ARG A 209 3.05 11.61 7.19
CA ARG A 209 2.62 11.79 8.59
C ARG A 209 1.35 11.02 8.94
N LEU A 210 0.49 10.79 7.95
CA LEU A 210 -0.75 10.01 8.07
C LEU A 210 -0.54 8.52 7.77
N ASP A 211 0.66 8.10 7.40
CA ASP A 211 0.94 6.73 7.00
C ASP A 211 1.07 5.83 8.24
N PRO A 212 0.07 4.96 8.54
CA PRO A 212 0.13 4.06 9.67
C PRO A 212 1.15 2.93 9.47
N PHE A 213 1.69 2.77 8.25
CA PHE A 213 2.66 1.73 7.93
C PHE A 213 4.00 2.01 8.63
N VAL A 214 4.45 3.26 8.65
CA VAL A 214 5.78 3.62 9.15
C VAL A 214 5.90 3.31 10.64
N THR A 215 4.90 3.70 11.43
CA THR A 215 4.91 3.45 12.88
C THR A 215 4.87 1.96 13.20
N ALA A 216 3.95 1.21 12.58
CA ALA A 216 3.77 -0.21 12.83
C ALA A 216 5.00 -1.04 12.42
N PHE A 217 5.54 -0.78 11.23
CA PHE A 217 6.59 -1.60 10.65
C PHE A 217 7.98 -1.23 11.15
N ALA A 218 8.27 0.05 11.37
CA ALA A 218 9.54 0.45 11.98
C ALA A 218 9.64 -0.01 13.44
N TYR A 219 8.54 0.05 14.21
CA TYR A 219 8.51 -0.54 15.55
C TYR A 219 8.70 -2.07 15.51
N GLY A 220 8.01 -2.73 14.58
CA GLY A 220 8.14 -4.18 14.39
C GLY A 220 9.56 -4.63 14.05
N GLU A 221 10.25 -3.91 13.16
CA GLU A 221 11.65 -4.15 12.80
C GLU A 221 12.59 -3.98 14.00
N ALA A 222 12.41 -2.90 14.77
CA ALA A 222 13.17 -2.64 15.99
C ALA A 222 12.99 -3.76 17.03
N ALA A 223 11.74 -4.19 17.24
CA ALA A 223 11.42 -5.29 18.15
C ALA A 223 12.05 -6.63 17.72
N ILE A 224 12.04 -6.93 16.42
CA ILE A 224 12.64 -8.17 15.88
C ILE A 224 14.16 -8.16 15.98
N ARG A 225 14.82 -7.02 15.69
CA ARG A 225 16.27 -6.88 15.86
C ARG A 225 16.69 -7.05 17.33
N GLY A 226 15.95 -6.43 18.26
CA GLY A 226 16.20 -6.59 19.69
C GLY A 226 16.03 -8.03 20.17
N LEU A 227 15.03 -8.75 19.63
CA LEU A 227 14.81 -10.16 19.94
C LEU A 227 15.92 -11.07 19.38
N LEU A 228 16.42 -10.80 18.17
CA LEU A 228 17.47 -11.58 17.52
C LEU A 228 18.86 -11.41 18.17
N SER A 229 19.15 -10.26 18.80
CA SER A 229 20.47 -9.95 19.37
C SER A 229 20.77 -10.59 20.74
N ARG A 230 20.08 -11.67 21.15
CA ARG A 230 20.36 -12.46 22.38
C ARG A 230 20.53 -11.62 23.66
N GLY A 231 19.73 -10.56 23.83
CA GLY A 231 19.76 -9.68 25.01
C GLY A 231 18.41 -9.36 25.64
N GLY A 232 17.34 -10.07 25.25
CA GLY A 232 15.96 -9.73 25.64
C GLY A 232 15.40 -8.54 24.87
N ILE A 233 14.14 -8.19 25.13
CA ILE A 233 13.53 -6.96 24.62
C ILE A 233 14.21 -5.78 25.34
N VAL A 234 15.41 -5.40 24.88
CA VAL A 234 16.04 -4.17 25.33
C VAL A 234 15.24 -3.04 24.70
N PHE A 235 14.26 -2.53 25.45
CA PHE A 235 13.72 -1.20 25.26
C PHE A 235 14.87 -0.21 25.51
N SER A 236 15.81 -0.08 24.58
CA SER A 236 16.72 1.06 24.60
C SER A 236 15.89 2.27 24.20
N GLU A 237 15.46 3.03 25.20
CA GLU A 237 14.84 4.36 25.06
C GLU A 237 15.67 5.20 24.06
N PRO A 238 15.09 5.78 22.99
CA PRO A 238 13.72 6.27 22.87
C PRO A 238 12.98 5.77 21.61
N VAL A 239 13.32 4.60 21.06
CA VAL A 239 12.78 4.15 19.75
C VAL A 239 11.27 3.86 19.79
N GLY A 240 10.75 3.40 20.94
CA GLY A 240 9.31 3.10 21.10
C GLY A 240 8.40 4.34 21.14
N VAL A 241 8.90 5.47 21.64
CA VAL A 241 8.15 6.73 21.81
C VAL A 241 8.46 7.75 20.70
N MET A 242 9.64 7.66 20.06
CA MET A 242 10.09 8.61 19.02
C MET A 242 9.71 8.23 17.58
N VAL A 243 9.35 6.97 17.30
CA VAL A 243 9.06 6.50 15.92
C VAL A 243 7.62 6.82 15.46
N GLY A 244 6.85 7.53 16.28
CA GLY A 244 5.61 8.18 15.86
C GLY A 244 5.10 9.11 16.94
N ASP A 245 4.78 10.36 16.58
CA ASP A 245 4.03 11.26 17.48
C ASP A 245 2.78 10.51 18.01
N ALA A 246 2.28 10.81 19.21
CA ALA A 246 1.08 10.16 19.78
C ALA A 246 -0.13 10.14 18.81
N ALA A 247 -0.17 11.10 17.88
CA ALA A 247 -1.11 11.15 16.77
C ALA A 247 -0.99 9.96 15.78
N ALA A 248 0.21 9.51 15.45
CA ALA A 248 0.44 8.41 14.52
C ALA A 248 0.11 7.04 15.15
N TRP A 249 0.44 6.86 16.43
CA TRP A 249 0.03 5.67 17.20
C TRP A 249 -1.48 5.62 17.42
N SER A 250 -2.12 6.74 17.77
CA SER A 250 -3.58 6.79 17.90
C SER A 250 -4.28 6.53 16.57
N PHE A 251 -3.75 7.04 15.45
CA PHE A 251 -4.27 6.74 14.13
C PHE A 251 -4.13 5.26 13.75
N LEU A 252 -2.96 4.65 13.99
CA LEU A 252 -2.74 3.22 13.77
C LEU A 252 -3.70 2.37 14.61
N CYS A 253 -3.79 2.66 15.91
CA CYS A 253 -4.70 1.96 16.83
C CYS A 253 -6.16 2.10 16.38
N ALA A 254 -6.59 3.31 16.01
CA ALA A 254 -7.93 3.54 15.50
C ALA A 254 -8.19 2.77 14.20
N ALA A 255 -7.24 2.74 13.27
CA ALA A 255 -7.35 1.98 12.02
C ALA A 255 -7.44 0.47 12.27
N LEU A 256 -6.65 -0.08 13.20
CA LEU A 256 -6.69 -1.50 13.56
C LEU A 256 -7.97 -1.87 14.31
N LEU A 257 -8.40 -1.06 15.28
CA LEU A 257 -9.67 -1.24 15.99
C LEU A 257 -10.85 -1.19 15.03
N LEU A 258 -10.85 -0.22 14.11
CA LEU A 258 -11.88 -0.14 13.08
C LEU A 258 -11.83 -1.35 12.13
N SER A 259 -10.64 -1.92 11.89
CA SER A 259 -10.47 -3.12 11.05
C SER A 259 -11.12 -4.38 11.64
N MET A 260 -11.31 -4.42 12.95
CA MET A 260 -12.07 -5.49 13.60
C MET A 260 -13.54 -5.48 13.16
N PHE A 261 -14.13 -4.30 12.99
CA PHE A 261 -15.55 -4.17 12.65
C PHE A 261 -15.79 -4.02 11.14
N VAL A 262 -14.96 -3.24 10.46
CA VAL A 262 -15.07 -2.92 9.03
C VAL A 262 -13.87 -3.53 8.31
N ALA A 263 -14.08 -4.21 7.19
CA ALA A 263 -12.95 -4.78 6.45
C ALA A 263 -12.17 -3.68 5.71
N PHE A 264 -10.85 -3.67 5.85
CA PHE A 264 -9.93 -2.79 5.10
C PHE A 264 -10.25 -1.28 5.18
N PRO A 265 -10.53 -0.69 6.36
CA PRO A 265 -11.00 0.68 6.48
C PRO A 265 -10.00 1.70 5.93
N PHE A 266 -8.70 1.50 6.17
CA PHE A 266 -7.67 2.41 5.65
C PHE A 266 -7.56 2.32 4.14
N CYS A 267 -7.49 1.09 3.59
CA CYS A 267 -7.37 0.89 2.14
C CYS A 267 -8.63 1.34 1.38
N ARG A 268 -9.80 1.35 2.04
CA ARG A 268 -11.08 1.74 1.43
C ARG A 268 -11.37 3.24 1.52
N TYR A 269 -10.99 3.89 2.63
CA TYR A 269 -11.44 5.25 2.93
C TYR A 269 -10.33 6.28 3.15
N VAL A 270 -9.05 5.87 3.21
CA VAL A 270 -7.95 6.82 3.46
C VAL A 270 -6.87 6.74 2.38
N CYS A 271 -6.53 5.54 1.91
CA CYS A 271 -5.40 5.31 1.02
C CYS A 271 -5.55 6.03 -0.34
N PRO A 272 -4.69 7.04 -0.65
CA PRO A 272 -4.76 7.76 -1.92
C PRO A 272 -4.34 6.88 -3.09
N TYR A 273 -3.38 5.97 -2.87
CA TYR A 273 -2.97 5.00 -3.89
C TYR A 273 -4.10 4.02 -4.26
N GLY A 274 -5.04 3.76 -3.34
CA GLY A 274 -6.23 2.93 -3.59
C GLY A 274 -7.16 3.54 -4.65
N VAL A 275 -7.23 4.87 -4.73
CA VAL A 275 -7.97 5.61 -5.77
C VAL A 275 -7.34 5.38 -7.13
N LEU A 276 -6.02 5.58 -7.23
CA LEU A 276 -5.27 5.36 -8.47
C LEU A 276 -5.42 3.92 -8.96
N LEU A 277 -5.18 2.93 -8.10
CA LEU A 277 -5.39 1.53 -8.45
C LEU A 277 -6.84 1.24 -8.89
N GLY A 278 -7.83 1.92 -8.31
CA GLY A 278 -9.25 1.76 -8.65
C GLY A 278 -9.58 2.32 -10.03
N LEU A 279 -9.01 3.47 -10.37
CA LEU A 279 -9.16 4.06 -11.70
C LEU A 279 -8.54 3.16 -12.78
N PHE A 280 -7.35 2.61 -12.51
CA PHE A 280 -6.68 1.70 -13.44
C PHE A 280 -7.40 0.34 -13.54
N SER A 281 -8.02 -0.15 -12.47
CA SER A 281 -8.78 -1.41 -12.50
C SER A 281 -10.06 -1.33 -13.35
N LEU A 282 -10.64 -0.14 -13.51
CA LEU A 282 -11.75 0.08 -14.45
C LEU A 282 -11.35 -0.23 -15.89
N CYS A 283 -10.11 0.07 -16.26
CA CYS A 283 -9.56 -0.17 -17.60
C CYS A 283 -8.88 -1.53 -17.74
N ALA A 284 -9.03 -2.44 -16.75
CA ALA A 284 -8.26 -3.67 -16.74
C ALA A 284 -8.52 -4.54 -17.99
N PHE A 285 -7.44 -5.09 -18.56
CA PHE A 285 -7.51 -5.92 -19.77
C PHE A 285 -8.32 -7.20 -19.53
N ARG A 286 -8.07 -7.87 -18.41
CA ARG A 286 -8.76 -9.12 -18.05
C ARG A 286 -9.59 -8.93 -16.79
N ARG A 287 -10.71 -8.21 -16.93
CA ARG A 287 -11.67 -7.99 -15.84
C ARG A 287 -12.30 -9.30 -15.41
N ARG A 288 -12.43 -9.46 -14.09
CA ARG A 288 -13.15 -10.58 -13.50
C ARG A 288 -14.63 -10.44 -13.81
N GLN A 289 -15.23 -11.44 -14.47
CA GLN A 289 -16.65 -11.46 -14.76
C GLN A 289 -17.37 -12.47 -13.86
N MET A 290 -18.59 -12.13 -13.47
CA MET A 290 -19.49 -13.04 -12.76
C MET A 290 -20.29 -13.82 -13.81
N PRO A 291 -20.24 -15.16 -13.82
CA PRO A 291 -21.01 -15.94 -14.78
C PRO A 291 -22.50 -15.79 -14.46
N SER A 292 -23.24 -15.06 -15.30
CA SER A 292 -24.67 -14.78 -15.09
C SER A 292 -25.57 -15.97 -15.43
N ALA A 293 -25.19 -16.78 -16.43
CA ALA A 293 -25.98 -17.91 -16.90
C ALA A 293 -26.13 -19.04 -15.85
N GLU A 294 -25.11 -19.27 -15.03
CA GLU A 294 -25.07 -20.36 -14.05
C GLU A 294 -25.32 -19.89 -12.60
N CYS A 295 -25.58 -18.59 -12.42
CA CYS A 295 -25.74 -17.99 -11.10
C CYS A 295 -27.13 -18.29 -10.51
N THR A 296 -27.17 -18.95 -9.35
CA THR A 296 -28.42 -19.22 -8.60
C THR A 296 -28.85 -18.09 -7.68
N ARG A 297 -28.18 -16.92 -7.73
CA ARG A 297 -28.53 -15.71 -6.96
C ARG A 297 -28.63 -15.93 -5.44
N CYS A 298 -27.84 -16.87 -4.90
CA CYS A 298 -27.84 -17.25 -3.48
C CYS A 298 -27.24 -16.19 -2.54
N THR A 299 -26.70 -15.07 -3.07
CA THR A 299 -26.06 -13.97 -2.32
C THR A 299 -24.82 -14.36 -1.49
N ALA A 300 -24.30 -15.59 -1.63
CA ALA A 300 -23.11 -16.04 -0.88
C ALA A 300 -21.86 -15.21 -1.22
N CYS A 301 -21.64 -14.92 -2.50
CA CYS A 301 -20.53 -14.08 -2.96
C CYS A 301 -20.62 -12.66 -2.39
N GLU A 302 -21.81 -12.06 -2.41
CA GLU A 302 -22.08 -10.76 -1.81
C GLU A 302 -21.77 -10.78 -0.33
N ARG A 303 -22.31 -11.75 0.42
CA ARG A 303 -22.09 -11.94 1.87
C ARG A 303 -20.62 -12.07 2.23
N SER A 304 -19.86 -12.83 1.43
CA SER A 304 -18.43 -13.11 1.64
C SER A 304 -17.49 -11.96 1.26
N CYS A 305 -17.96 -10.97 0.50
CA CYS A 305 -17.11 -9.90 -0.01
C CYS A 305 -16.75 -8.91 1.11
N PRO A 306 -15.46 -8.79 1.51
CA PRO A 306 -15.07 -7.94 2.64
C PRO A 306 -15.29 -6.45 2.31
N VAL A 307 -15.01 -6.05 1.07
CA VAL A 307 -15.10 -4.66 0.60
C VAL A 307 -16.46 -4.31 -0.01
N GLN A 308 -17.45 -5.20 0.07
CA GLN A 308 -18.81 -4.99 -0.45
C GLN A 308 -18.87 -4.56 -1.94
N ALA A 309 -17.97 -5.11 -2.76
CA ALA A 309 -17.89 -4.80 -4.19
C ALA A 309 -18.90 -5.57 -5.06
N ILE A 310 -19.70 -6.48 -4.48
CA ILE A 310 -20.64 -7.33 -5.21
C ILE A 310 -22.04 -6.96 -4.79
N ALA A 311 -22.93 -6.77 -5.77
CA ALA A 311 -24.36 -6.58 -5.55
C ALA A 311 -25.13 -7.63 -6.37
N VAL A 312 -25.99 -8.40 -5.70
CA VAL A 312 -26.85 -9.40 -6.35
C VAL A 312 -28.29 -8.89 -6.35
N ASP A 313 -28.81 -8.64 -7.54
CA ASP A 313 -30.21 -8.29 -7.74
C ASP A 313 -31.00 -9.56 -8.08
N ARG A 314 -31.98 -9.89 -7.23
CA ARG A 314 -32.83 -11.08 -7.43
C ARG A 314 -33.91 -10.85 -8.47
N GLU A 315 -34.42 -9.62 -8.56
CA GLU A 315 -35.53 -9.21 -9.42
C GLU A 315 -35.06 -8.99 -10.85
N ALA A 316 -34.02 -8.17 -11.04
CA ALA A 316 -33.38 -8.00 -12.35
C ALA A 316 -32.59 -9.24 -12.80
N GLY A 317 -32.31 -10.15 -11.84
CA GLY A 317 -31.64 -11.40 -12.11
C GLY A 317 -30.15 -11.30 -12.46
N THR A 318 -29.54 -10.16 -12.12
CA THR A 318 -28.15 -9.83 -12.42
C THR A 318 -27.29 -9.84 -11.16
N ALA A 319 -26.03 -10.25 -11.29
CA ALA A 319 -25.02 -10.08 -10.24
C ALA A 319 -23.90 -9.20 -10.78
N GLY A 320 -23.74 -8.02 -10.18
CA GLY A 320 -22.74 -7.02 -10.57
C GLY A 320 -21.49 -7.10 -9.69
N LEU A 321 -20.34 -6.79 -10.30
CA LEU A 321 -19.08 -6.58 -9.60
C LEU A 321 -18.58 -5.17 -9.86
N ASP A 322 -18.45 -4.37 -8.82
CA ASP A 322 -17.79 -3.07 -8.85
C ASP A 322 -16.27 -3.29 -8.99
N HIS A 323 -15.76 -3.15 -10.21
CA HIS A 323 -14.33 -3.29 -10.52
C HIS A 323 -13.48 -2.16 -9.92
N TYR A 324 -14.07 -0.99 -9.67
CA TYR A 324 -13.39 0.07 -8.94
C TYR A 324 -13.20 -0.38 -7.51
N ALA A 325 -14.20 -0.99 -6.84
CA ALA A 325 -14.11 -1.40 -5.43
C ALA A 325 -13.39 -2.76 -5.20
N CYS A 326 -13.39 -3.68 -6.16
CA CYS A 326 -12.83 -5.03 -5.97
C CYS A 326 -11.32 -5.03 -5.71
N ILE A 327 -10.87 -5.77 -4.68
CA ILE A 327 -9.45 -5.97 -4.32
C ILE A 327 -8.88 -7.33 -4.75
N GLN A 328 -9.61 -8.08 -5.58
CA GLN A 328 -9.20 -9.41 -6.09
C GLN A 328 -8.80 -10.44 -5.00
N CYS A 329 -9.37 -10.36 -3.79
CA CYS A 329 -9.06 -11.27 -2.68
C CYS A 329 -9.57 -12.71 -2.84
N GLY A 330 -10.43 -12.98 -3.83
CA GLY A 330 -10.84 -14.35 -4.16
C GLY A 330 -11.90 -15.01 -3.27
N ARG A 331 -12.26 -14.42 -2.12
CA ARG A 331 -13.22 -15.01 -1.16
C ARG A 331 -14.59 -15.36 -1.79
N CYS A 332 -15.04 -14.57 -2.76
CA CYS A 332 -16.29 -14.85 -3.48
C CYS A 332 -16.21 -16.10 -4.38
N THR A 333 -15.03 -16.48 -4.86
CA THR A 333 -14.81 -17.76 -5.56
C THR A 333 -14.98 -18.92 -4.59
N GLU A 334 -14.35 -18.83 -3.41
CA GLU A 334 -14.37 -19.90 -2.41
C GLU A 334 -15.77 -20.11 -1.82
N ALA A 335 -16.54 -19.02 -1.67
CA ALA A 335 -17.92 -19.07 -1.20
C ALA A 335 -18.91 -19.57 -2.28
N CYS A 336 -18.56 -19.47 -3.57
CA CYS A 336 -19.45 -19.87 -4.65
C CYS A 336 -19.43 -21.38 -4.86
N LYS A 337 -20.55 -22.06 -4.60
CA LYS A 337 -20.68 -23.51 -4.80
C LYS A 337 -20.59 -23.95 -6.27
N ARG A 338 -20.87 -23.04 -7.22
CA ARG A 338 -20.88 -23.30 -8.68
C ARG A 338 -19.54 -23.00 -9.36
N ASP A 339 -18.69 -22.13 -8.80
CA ASP A 339 -17.39 -21.72 -9.40
C ASP A 339 -16.23 -22.64 -8.95
N ARG A 340 -16.53 -23.87 -8.52
CA ARG A 340 -15.50 -24.91 -8.32
C ARG A 340 -15.07 -25.40 -9.69
N GLY A 341 -14.09 -24.71 -10.28
CA GLY A 341 -13.31 -25.28 -11.40
C GLY A 341 -12.70 -26.63 -11.00
N PRO A 342 -12.30 -27.47 -11.99
CA PRO A 342 -11.81 -28.83 -11.72
C PRO A 342 -10.63 -28.81 -10.73
N ALA A 343 -10.66 -29.78 -9.82
CA ALA A 343 -9.81 -29.88 -8.62
C ALA A 343 -8.30 -29.96 -8.89
#